data_AF-A0A952C3G1-F1
#
_entry.id   AF-A0A952C3G1-F1
#
_cell.length_a   1.000
_cell.length_b   1.000
_cell.length_c   1.000
_cell.angle_alpha   90.00
_cell.angle_beta   90.00
_cell.angle_gamma   90.00
#
_symmetry.space_group_name_H-M   'P 1'
#
loop_
_entity.id
_entity.type
_entity.pdbx_description
1 polymer ?
#
loop_
_entity_poly.entity_id
_entity_poly.type
_entity_poly.pdbx_seq_one_letter_code
_entity_poly.pdbx_strand_id
1 'polypeptide(L)'
;MSVQDRQEALLYRRRQIERVNDGWRSWFRGEALVWNVLRIGTLVLVLAVVGGVWLVSSAHLDEQLLAVPQVAEGLIDPNADQFSLTPDGIEKQILAFNLRLQESELYIPASDNPRPRPFTIVPGEAARFIAARLQQEGFIRDADLFNLYLRVTGMERKIEAGSFMLAETMTMPEIAEALQHALFEEALVTIPEGMRAEEIAERLAAANVIETDRFLAAVRNPRSLSIFDNYDFLQSLPPTASLEGFLFPDTYRFPVLATTPEQVIRIFIDNFEDRVGNKGLVGGSSGLSG
;
A
#
# COMPACT_ATOMS: atom_id res chain seq x y z
N MET A 1 -3.96 87.73 30.82
CA MET A 1 -2.82 87.12 30.10
C MET A 1 -1.84 88.22 29.78
N SER A 2 -0.69 88.21 30.45
CA SER A 2 0.34 89.21 30.25
C SER A 2 1.04 89.02 28.90
N VAL A 3 1.68 90.06 28.38
CA VAL A 3 2.47 89.98 27.13
C VAL A 3 3.61 88.96 27.27
N GLN A 4 4.13 88.77 28.49
CA GLN A 4 5.18 87.79 28.79
C GLN A 4 4.68 86.34 28.67
N ASP A 5 3.47 86.04 29.16
CA ASP A 5 2.89 84.68 29.07
C ASP A 5 2.68 84.23 27.62
N ARG A 6 2.35 85.17 26.73
CA ARG A 6 2.19 84.90 25.29
C ARG A 6 3.52 84.65 24.59
N GLN A 7 4.60 85.30 25.03
CA GLN A 7 5.93 85.07 24.47
C GLN A 7 6.49 83.70 24.89
N GLU A 8 6.27 83.27 26.14
CA GLU A 8 6.71 81.95 26.59
C GLU A 8 5.96 80.81 25.91
N ALA A 9 4.65 80.94 25.69
CA ALA A 9 3.85 79.95 24.98
C ALA A 9 4.30 79.76 23.51
N LEU A 10 4.70 80.86 22.85
CA LEU A 10 5.21 80.81 21.48
C LEU A 10 6.63 80.20 21.42
N LEU A 11 7.49 80.49 22.40
CA LEU A 11 8.83 79.90 22.49
C LEU A 11 8.80 78.41 22.86
N TYR A 12 7.80 77.98 23.64
CA TYR A 12 7.57 76.57 23.94
C TYR A 12 7.13 75.81 22.68
N ARG A 13 6.17 76.37 21.91
CA ARG A 13 5.67 75.77 20.67
C ARG A 13 6.73 75.71 19.57
N ARG A 14 7.59 76.74 19.46
CA ARG A 14 8.71 76.75 18.48
C ARG A 14 9.75 75.66 18.77
N ARG A 15 10.13 75.48 20.04
CA ARG A 15 11.08 74.42 20.46
C ARG A 15 10.53 72.99 20.30
N GLN A 16 9.22 72.80 20.36
CA GLN A 16 8.62 71.49 20.08
C GLN A 16 8.61 71.15 18.58
N ILE A 17 8.37 72.14 17.71
CA ILE A 17 8.37 71.92 16.25
C ILE A 17 9.78 71.61 15.74
N GLU A 18 10.81 72.25 16.30
CA GLU A 18 12.21 71.95 15.96
C GLU A 18 12.62 70.52 16.37
N ARG A 19 12.17 70.03 17.54
CA ARG A 19 12.48 68.65 18.00
C ARG A 19 11.83 67.53 17.16
N VAL A 20 10.67 67.77 16.54
CA VAL A 20 10.00 66.79 15.67
C VAL A 20 10.60 66.78 14.25
N ASN A 21 11.14 67.91 13.79
CA ASN A 21 11.71 68.05 12.45
C ASN A 21 13.16 67.51 12.34
N ASP A 22 13.90 67.43 13.45
CA ASP A 22 15.28 66.94 13.46
C ASP A 22 15.41 65.40 13.49
N GLY A 23 14.36 64.68 13.91
CA GLY A 23 14.36 63.22 13.98
C GLY A 23 14.37 62.52 12.62
N TRP A 24 13.76 63.12 11.59
CA TRP A 24 13.79 62.58 10.23
C TRP A 24 15.10 62.88 9.50
N ARG A 25 15.79 63.96 9.86
CA ARG A 25 17.04 64.39 9.23
C ARG A 25 18.26 63.63 9.73
N SER A 26 18.20 63.00 10.91
CA SER A 26 19.25 62.12 11.42
C SER A 26 19.28 60.77 10.69
N TRP A 27 18.16 60.34 10.09
CA TRP A 27 18.10 59.18 9.19
C TRP A 27 18.96 59.37 7.93
N PHE A 28 19.26 60.62 7.55
CA PHE A 28 19.96 60.97 6.32
C PHE A 28 21.38 61.52 6.52
N ARG A 29 21.99 61.44 7.72
CA ARG A 29 23.41 61.84 7.93
C ARG A 29 24.15 60.90 8.89
N GLY A 30 25.25 60.31 8.42
CA GLY A 30 26.22 59.51 9.22
C GLY A 30 26.25 58.01 8.89
N GLU A 31 27.04 57.23 9.64
CA GLU A 31 27.23 55.78 9.50
C GLU A 31 25.92 54.96 9.49
N ALA A 32 24.86 55.48 10.11
CA ALA A 32 23.52 54.87 10.14
C ALA A 32 22.83 54.81 8.75
N LEU A 33 23.18 55.71 7.83
CA LEU A 33 22.61 55.73 6.47
C LEU A 33 23.07 54.51 5.68
N VAL A 34 24.36 54.18 5.80
CA VAL A 34 24.94 53.00 5.13
C VAL A 34 24.26 51.73 5.61
N TRP A 35 24.07 51.58 6.93
CA TRP A 35 23.39 50.41 7.51
C TRP A 35 21.91 50.31 7.14
N ASN A 36 21.20 51.44 7.03
CA ASN A 36 19.80 51.45 6.60
C ASN A 36 19.65 51.11 5.11
N VAL A 37 20.54 51.63 4.25
CA VAL A 37 20.57 51.28 2.83
C VAL A 37 20.90 49.79 2.63
N LEU A 38 21.83 49.25 3.42
CA LEU A 38 22.18 47.82 3.39
C LEU A 38 21.00 46.94 3.82
N ARG A 39 20.31 47.29 4.91
CA ARG A 39 19.10 46.57 5.36
C ARG A 39 17.98 46.60 4.33
N ILE A 40 17.70 47.76 3.75
CA ILE A 40 16.67 47.88 2.71
C ILE A 40 17.07 47.07 1.47
N GLY A 41 18.34 47.12 1.06
CA GLY A 41 18.87 46.29 -0.02
C GLY A 41 18.70 44.79 0.23
N THR A 42 19.01 44.31 1.45
CA THR A 42 18.83 42.90 1.80
C THR A 42 17.37 42.47 1.80
N LEU A 43 16.44 43.32 2.25
CA LEU A 43 15.01 43.00 2.24
C LEU A 43 14.47 42.92 0.82
N VAL A 44 14.87 43.83 -0.07
CA VAL A 44 14.51 43.80 -1.49
C VAL A 44 15.06 42.54 -2.16
N LEU A 45 16.30 42.14 -1.83
CA LEU A 45 16.90 40.92 -2.35
C LEU A 45 16.16 39.67 -1.88
N VAL A 46 15.82 39.57 -0.59
CA VAL A 46 15.04 38.44 -0.05
C VAL A 46 13.66 38.37 -0.70
N LEU A 47 12.96 39.50 -0.87
CA LEU A 47 11.67 39.52 -1.56
C LEU A 47 11.77 39.14 -3.03
N ALA A 48 12.84 39.54 -3.74
CA ALA A 48 13.09 39.13 -5.11
C ALA A 48 13.37 37.63 -5.22
N VAL A 49 14.13 37.04 -4.28
CA VAL A 49 14.40 35.60 -4.24
C VAL A 49 13.11 34.83 -3.93
N VAL A 50 12.33 35.24 -2.93
CA VAL A 50 11.05 34.60 -2.59
C VAL A 50 10.06 34.71 -3.75
N GLY A 51 9.94 35.87 -4.39
CA GLY A 51 9.12 36.05 -5.59
C GLY A 51 9.60 35.21 -6.77
N GLY A 52 10.92 35.09 -6.97
CA GLY A 52 11.50 34.22 -7.98
C GLY A 52 11.24 32.75 -7.73
N VAL A 53 11.37 32.27 -6.48
CA VAL A 53 11.04 30.89 -6.09
C VAL A 53 9.54 30.63 -6.25
N TRP A 54 8.67 31.58 -5.90
CA TRP A 54 7.23 31.47 -6.12
C TRP A 54 6.88 31.41 -7.62
N LEU A 55 7.52 32.24 -8.44
CA LEU A 55 7.30 32.29 -9.89
C LEU A 55 7.83 31.03 -10.59
N VAL A 56 9.01 30.54 -10.21
CA VAL A 56 9.56 29.26 -10.69
C VAL A 56 8.69 28.10 -10.23
N SER A 57 8.25 28.08 -8.97
CA SER A 57 7.32 27.06 -8.46
C SER A 57 6.00 27.05 -9.24
N SER A 58 5.40 28.23 -9.52
CA SER A 58 4.18 28.31 -10.32
C SER A 58 4.39 27.93 -11.79
N ALA A 59 5.56 28.24 -12.36
CA ALA A 59 5.86 27.96 -13.76
C ALA A 59 6.32 26.51 -14.01
N HIS A 60 6.81 25.80 -12.98
CA HIS A 60 7.24 24.40 -13.09
C HIS A 60 6.13 23.38 -12.80
N LEU A 61 4.96 23.84 -12.35
CA LEU A 61 3.81 22.98 -12.07
C LEU A 61 2.97 22.69 -13.31
N ASP A 62 2.94 23.57 -14.31
CA ASP A 62 2.07 23.40 -15.49
C ASP A 62 2.64 22.44 -16.55
N GLU A 63 3.97 22.27 -16.64
CA GLU A 63 4.58 21.42 -17.69
C GLU A 63 4.90 19.99 -17.24
N GLN A 64 4.95 19.69 -15.94
CA GLN A 64 5.14 18.31 -15.45
C GLN A 64 3.83 17.53 -15.27
N LEU A 65 2.67 18.17 -15.50
CA LEU A 65 1.35 17.55 -15.36
C LEU A 65 0.79 16.90 -16.65
N LEU A 66 1.52 16.96 -17.78
CA LEU A 66 1.07 16.38 -19.06
C LEU A 66 1.91 15.22 -19.60
N ALA A 67 2.83 14.69 -18.81
CA ALA A 67 3.52 13.43 -19.12
C ALA A 67 3.23 12.38 -18.05
N VAL A 68 2.00 11.86 -18.05
CA VAL A 68 1.63 10.65 -17.32
C VAL A 68 1.89 9.44 -18.22
N PRO A 69 2.91 8.59 -17.97
CA PRO A 69 2.87 7.22 -18.45
C PRO A 69 1.79 6.45 -17.67
N GLN A 70 0.86 5.85 -18.40
CA GLN A 70 -0.34 5.18 -17.89
C GLN A 70 -0.08 3.81 -17.24
N VAL A 71 0.44 3.76 -16.01
CA VAL A 71 0.51 2.47 -15.25
C VAL A 71 -0.03 2.57 -13.81
N ALA A 72 -0.80 3.59 -13.45
CA ALA A 72 -1.37 3.70 -12.10
C ALA A 72 -2.85 4.14 -12.07
N GLU A 73 -3.63 3.84 -13.11
CA GLU A 73 -5.00 4.35 -13.26
C GLU A 73 -6.08 3.67 -12.39
N GLY A 74 -5.73 2.94 -11.32
CA GLY A 74 -6.73 2.17 -10.56
C GLY A 74 -6.51 1.87 -9.09
N LEU A 75 -5.50 2.43 -8.41
CA LEU A 75 -5.14 1.96 -7.06
C LEU A 75 -5.43 2.91 -5.90
N ILE A 76 -5.87 4.14 -6.15
CA ILE A 76 -6.22 5.11 -5.11
C ILE A 76 -7.37 5.97 -5.64
N ASP A 77 -8.48 6.07 -4.90
CA ASP A 77 -9.46 7.15 -5.12
C ASP A 77 -8.74 8.47 -4.81
N PRO A 78 -8.43 9.30 -5.82
CA PRO A 78 -7.67 10.52 -5.62
C PRO A 78 -8.44 11.57 -4.81
N ASN A 79 -9.73 11.36 -4.50
CA ASN A 79 -10.56 12.37 -3.85
C ASN A 79 -11.08 11.97 -2.46
N ALA A 80 -10.80 10.76 -1.96
CA ALA A 80 -11.42 10.29 -0.72
C ALA A 80 -10.95 11.08 0.52
N ASP A 81 -9.66 11.42 0.60
CA ASP A 81 -9.07 12.07 1.79
C ASP A 81 -7.96 13.09 1.45
N GLN A 82 -7.76 13.41 0.17
CA GLN A 82 -6.55 14.08 -0.34
C GLN A 82 -6.33 15.51 0.20
N PHE A 83 -7.33 16.09 0.87
CA PHE A 83 -7.28 17.39 1.51
C PHE A 83 -7.72 17.38 2.99
N SER A 84 -7.86 16.20 3.61
CA SER A 84 -8.20 16.14 5.03
C SER A 84 -6.96 16.51 5.86
N LEU A 85 -7.02 17.63 6.59
CA LEU A 85 -6.01 18.03 7.59
C LEU A 85 -6.10 17.18 8.87
N THR A 86 -6.51 15.92 8.74
CA THR A 86 -6.53 14.97 9.85
C THR A 86 -5.09 14.51 10.11
N PRO A 87 -4.72 14.22 11.36
CA PRO A 87 -3.39 13.71 11.68
C PRO A 87 -2.99 12.48 10.81
N ASP A 88 -3.93 11.57 10.58
CA ASP A 88 -3.73 10.34 9.81
C ASP A 88 -3.55 10.62 8.30
N GLY A 89 -4.25 11.62 7.75
CA GLY A 89 -4.11 12.03 6.35
C GLY A 89 -2.75 12.68 6.08
N ILE A 90 -2.27 13.51 7.02
CA ILE A 90 -0.96 14.15 6.93
C ILE A 90 0.16 13.12 7.04
N GLU A 91 0.05 12.13 7.94
CA GLU A 91 1.03 11.05 8.05
C GLU A 91 1.16 10.28 6.73
N LYS A 92 0.04 9.85 6.13
CA LYS A 92 0.06 9.13 4.85
C LYS A 92 0.71 9.93 3.72
N GLN A 93 0.46 11.24 3.66
CA GLN A 93 1.08 12.11 2.66
C GLN A 93 2.59 12.22 2.87
N ILE A 94 3.06 12.34 4.12
CA ILE A 94 4.50 12.38 4.44
C ILE A 94 5.16 11.05 4.08
N LEU A 95 4.53 9.92 4.41
CA LEU A 95 5.05 8.59 4.08
C LEU A 95 5.13 8.36 2.56
N ALA A 96 4.07 8.73 1.83
CA ALA A 96 4.05 8.62 0.38
C ALA A 96 5.08 9.55 -0.29
N PHE A 97 5.24 10.77 0.23
CA PHE A 97 6.27 11.70 -0.24
C PHE A 97 7.68 11.16 0.03
N ASN A 98 7.93 10.62 1.22
CA ASN A 98 9.22 10.01 1.57
C ASN A 98 9.55 8.84 0.64
N LEU A 99 8.56 7.96 0.37
CA LEU A 99 8.72 6.85 -0.55
C LEU A 99 9.03 7.33 -1.98
N ARG A 100 8.33 8.36 -2.45
CA ARG A 100 8.55 8.94 -3.79
C ARG A 100 9.98 9.47 -3.96
N LEU A 101 10.60 10.00 -2.91
CA LEU A 101 11.99 10.46 -2.96
C LEU A 101 13.00 9.31 -3.08
N GLN A 102 12.63 8.12 -2.65
CA GLN A 102 13.49 6.92 -2.62
C GLN A 102 13.01 5.83 -3.57
N GLU A 103 12.07 6.14 -4.47
CA GLU A 103 11.42 5.16 -5.32
C GLU A 103 12.41 4.38 -6.18
N SER A 104 13.46 5.05 -6.67
CA SER A 104 14.50 4.39 -7.47
C SER A 104 15.20 3.26 -6.73
N GLU A 105 15.38 3.37 -5.41
CA GLU A 105 16.08 2.36 -4.59
C GLU A 105 15.26 1.07 -4.44
N LEU A 106 13.92 1.14 -4.57
CA LEU A 106 13.03 -0.03 -4.51
C LEU A 106 13.31 -1.01 -5.65
N TYR A 107 13.75 -0.50 -6.80
CA TYR A 107 13.97 -1.28 -8.02
C TYR A 107 15.41 -1.74 -8.18
N ILE A 108 16.27 -1.53 -7.19
CA ILE A 108 17.65 -2.02 -7.22
C ILE A 108 17.73 -3.33 -6.43
N PRO A 109 17.96 -4.48 -7.08
CA PRO A 109 18.06 -5.76 -6.40
C PRO A 109 19.19 -5.82 -5.39
N ALA A 110 19.10 -6.69 -4.39
CA ALA A 110 20.16 -6.84 -3.40
C ALA A 110 21.49 -7.28 -4.04
N SER A 111 21.43 -8.22 -4.99
CA SER A 111 22.60 -8.85 -5.64
C SER A 111 22.21 -9.36 -7.03
N ASP A 112 23.20 -9.81 -7.81
CA ASP A 112 23.03 -10.38 -9.15
C ASP A 112 22.87 -11.91 -9.15
N ASN A 113 22.78 -12.53 -7.97
CA ASN A 113 22.61 -13.97 -7.81
C ASN A 113 21.17 -14.42 -8.10
N PRO A 114 20.92 -15.15 -9.21
CA PRO A 114 19.56 -15.51 -9.62
C PRO A 114 19.03 -16.74 -8.89
N ARG A 115 19.82 -17.39 -8.02
CA ARG A 115 19.42 -18.66 -7.39
C ARG A 115 18.39 -18.40 -6.29
N PRO A 116 17.15 -18.92 -6.42
CA PRO A 116 16.17 -18.79 -5.36
C PRO A 116 16.60 -19.56 -4.11
N ARG A 117 16.41 -18.95 -2.94
CA ARG A 117 16.68 -19.54 -1.62
C ARG A 117 15.41 -19.53 -0.78
N PRO A 118 15.23 -20.51 0.11
CA PRO A 118 14.07 -20.56 0.98
C PRO A 118 14.09 -19.41 1.99
N PHE A 119 12.92 -18.83 2.23
CA PHE A 119 12.65 -17.85 3.28
C PHE A 119 11.33 -18.22 3.96
N THR A 120 11.29 -18.21 5.29
CA THR A 120 10.09 -18.62 6.06
C THR A 120 9.61 -17.51 6.97
N ILE A 121 8.31 -17.24 6.91
CA ILE A 121 7.58 -16.30 7.77
C ILE A 121 6.71 -17.09 8.72
N VAL A 122 6.83 -16.84 10.02
CA VAL A 122 5.99 -17.51 11.03
C VAL A 122 4.65 -16.79 11.21
N PRO A 123 3.56 -17.50 11.56
CA PRO A 123 2.28 -16.88 11.81
C PRO A 123 2.35 -15.77 12.87
N GLY A 124 1.84 -14.58 12.54
CA GLY A 124 1.83 -13.42 13.43
C GLY A 124 3.15 -12.65 13.49
N GLU A 125 4.14 -12.97 12.65
CA GLU A 125 5.37 -12.20 12.54
C GLU A 125 5.07 -10.78 12.03
N ALA A 126 5.54 -9.75 12.72
CA ALA A 126 5.30 -8.37 12.30
C ALA A 126 6.14 -8.01 11.07
N ALA A 127 5.58 -7.27 10.12
CA ALA A 127 6.24 -6.84 8.88
C ALA A 127 7.65 -6.26 9.11
N ARG A 128 7.84 -5.49 10.19
CA ARG A 128 9.16 -4.93 10.56
C ARG A 128 10.23 -5.98 10.82
N PHE A 129 9.87 -7.13 11.41
CA PHE A 129 10.80 -8.21 11.69
C PHE A 129 11.11 -9.01 10.43
N ILE A 130 10.09 -9.19 9.58
CA ILE A 130 10.23 -9.80 8.25
C ILE A 130 11.22 -8.98 7.41
N ALA A 131 11.05 -7.65 7.35
CA ALA A 131 11.94 -6.74 6.63
C ALA A 131 13.38 -6.81 7.16
N ALA A 132 13.57 -6.78 8.48
CA ALA A 132 14.90 -6.87 9.10
C ALA A 132 15.60 -8.19 8.73
N ARG A 133 14.86 -9.30 8.72
CA ARG A 133 15.40 -10.61 8.30
C ARG A 133 15.71 -10.67 6.81
N LEU A 134 14.83 -10.15 5.96
CA LEU A 134 15.10 -10.07 4.52
C LEU A 134 16.40 -9.31 4.24
N GLN A 135 16.66 -8.22 4.97
CA GLN A 135 17.91 -7.49 4.85
C GLN A 135 19.10 -8.30 5.39
N GLN A 136 18.95 -8.92 6.58
CA GLN A 136 19.99 -9.73 7.19
C GLN A 136 20.39 -10.93 6.32
N GLU A 137 19.42 -11.56 5.65
CA GLU A 137 19.60 -12.71 4.77
C GLU A 137 19.99 -12.29 3.33
N GLY A 138 20.05 -10.98 3.04
CA GLY A 138 20.54 -10.42 1.78
C GLY A 138 19.53 -10.39 0.63
N PHE A 139 18.24 -10.53 0.91
CA PHE A 139 17.17 -10.42 -0.11
C PHE A 139 16.81 -8.97 -0.43
N ILE A 140 16.97 -8.06 0.52
CA ILE A 140 16.77 -6.61 0.32
C ILE A 140 17.96 -5.82 0.88
N ARG A 141 18.11 -4.57 0.46
CA ARG A 141 19.21 -3.69 0.92
C ARG A 141 18.84 -2.85 2.14
N ASP A 142 17.58 -2.48 2.25
CA ASP A 142 17.08 -1.54 3.27
C ASP A 142 15.69 -1.99 3.77
N ALA A 143 15.65 -2.41 5.03
CA ALA A 143 14.46 -2.87 5.72
C ALA A 143 13.49 -1.72 6.04
N ASP A 144 13.98 -0.51 6.31
CA ASP A 144 13.15 0.64 6.63
C ASP A 144 12.40 1.12 5.38
N LEU A 145 13.09 1.16 4.24
CA LEU A 145 12.47 1.47 2.95
C LEU A 145 11.45 0.40 2.54
N PHE A 146 11.75 -0.88 2.72
CA PHE A 146 10.80 -1.96 2.45
C PHE A 146 9.57 -1.88 3.36
N ASN A 147 9.74 -1.58 4.65
CA ASN A 147 8.62 -1.37 5.58
C ASN A 147 7.76 -0.17 5.18
N LEU A 148 8.39 0.94 4.77
CA LEU A 148 7.69 2.12 4.29
C LEU A 148 6.86 1.78 3.05
N TYR A 149 7.44 1.05 2.10
CA TYR A 149 6.75 0.57 0.90
C TYR A 149 5.51 -0.27 1.26
N LEU A 150 5.66 -1.26 2.14
CA LEU A 150 4.54 -2.12 2.58
C LEU A 150 3.41 -1.34 3.27
N ARG A 151 3.75 -0.31 4.06
CA ARG A 151 2.76 0.54 4.74
C ARG A 151 2.02 1.45 3.77
N VAL A 152 2.74 2.12 2.87
CA VAL A 152 2.15 3.05 1.89
C VAL A 152 1.25 2.30 0.90
N THR A 153 1.66 1.12 0.46
CA THR A 153 0.86 0.26 -0.45
C THR A 153 -0.23 -0.53 0.28
N GLY A 154 -0.18 -0.61 1.61
CA GLY A 154 -1.08 -1.43 2.41
C GLY A 154 -0.87 -2.94 2.26
N MET A 155 0.22 -3.36 1.60
CA MET A 155 0.59 -4.77 1.42
C MET A 155 1.01 -5.45 2.73
N GLU A 156 1.38 -4.70 3.77
CA GLU A 156 1.74 -5.27 5.08
C GLU A 156 0.66 -6.20 5.65
N ARG A 157 -0.62 -5.96 5.33
CA ARG A 157 -1.78 -6.76 5.78
C ARG A 157 -2.07 -7.98 4.90
N LYS A 158 -1.41 -8.07 3.74
CA LYS A 158 -1.61 -9.13 2.75
C LYS A 158 -0.48 -10.17 2.77
N ILE A 159 0.59 -9.92 3.54
CA ILE A 159 1.68 -10.87 3.69
C ILE A 159 1.16 -12.14 4.34
N GLU A 160 1.42 -13.27 3.68
CA GLU A 160 1.06 -14.59 4.17
C GLU A 160 2.18 -15.15 5.06
N ALA A 161 1.80 -15.97 6.04
CA ALA A 161 2.75 -16.81 6.75
C ALA A 161 2.99 -18.09 5.92
N GLY A 162 4.23 -18.58 5.90
CA GLY A 162 4.58 -19.78 5.13
C GLY A 162 6.00 -19.76 4.60
N SER A 163 6.26 -20.61 3.61
CA SER A 163 7.56 -20.73 2.95
C SER A 163 7.57 -20.00 1.62
N PHE A 164 8.69 -19.41 1.25
CA PHE A 164 8.87 -18.65 0.01
C PHE A 164 10.20 -19.05 -0.62
N MET A 165 10.31 -18.94 -1.94
CA MET A 165 11.58 -19.05 -2.66
C MET A 165 11.89 -17.68 -3.26
N LEU A 166 12.86 -16.99 -2.67
CA LEU A 166 13.23 -15.63 -3.05
C LEU A 166 14.60 -15.63 -3.70
N ALA A 167 14.80 -14.83 -4.75
CA ALA A 167 16.10 -14.62 -5.37
C ALA A 167 16.64 -13.22 -5.03
N GLU A 168 17.95 -13.07 -4.91
CA GLU A 168 18.57 -11.78 -4.56
C GLU A 168 18.51 -10.76 -5.72
N THR A 169 18.17 -11.24 -6.92
CA THR A 169 17.85 -10.44 -8.11
C THR A 169 16.46 -9.82 -8.07
N MET A 170 15.60 -10.20 -7.13
CA MET A 170 14.27 -9.62 -6.99
C MET A 170 14.37 -8.20 -6.40
N THR A 171 13.54 -7.32 -6.92
CA THR A 171 13.32 -5.97 -6.40
C THR A 171 12.43 -6.01 -5.15
N MET A 172 12.41 -4.91 -4.38
CA MET A 172 11.55 -4.81 -3.21
C MET A 172 10.05 -5.01 -3.55
N PRO A 173 9.50 -4.43 -4.62
CA PRO A 173 8.13 -4.71 -5.05
C PRO A 173 7.88 -6.18 -5.39
N GLU A 174 8.78 -6.83 -6.13
CA GLU A 174 8.65 -8.26 -6.48
C GLU A 174 8.71 -9.16 -5.25
N ILE A 175 9.55 -8.83 -4.26
CA ILE A 175 9.59 -9.55 -2.98
C ILE A 175 8.26 -9.35 -2.24
N ALA A 176 7.75 -8.12 -2.14
CA ALA A 176 6.48 -7.84 -1.48
C ALA A 176 5.30 -8.55 -2.16
N GLU A 177 5.32 -8.71 -3.48
CA GLU A 177 4.36 -9.52 -4.22
C GLU A 177 4.50 -11.02 -3.90
N ALA A 178 5.72 -11.56 -3.95
CA ALA A 178 5.97 -12.96 -3.63
C ALA A 178 5.56 -13.33 -2.19
N LEU A 179 5.71 -12.41 -1.24
CA LEU A 179 5.31 -12.63 0.16
C LEU A 179 3.79 -12.67 0.39
N GLN A 180 2.98 -12.33 -0.62
CA GLN A 180 1.51 -12.49 -0.57
C GLN A 180 1.06 -13.90 -0.98
N HIS A 181 1.97 -14.73 -1.48
CA HIS A 181 1.64 -16.06 -2.00
C HIS A 181 2.64 -17.07 -1.47
N ALA A 182 2.37 -17.60 -0.27
CA ALA A 182 3.24 -18.62 0.30
C ALA A 182 3.29 -19.86 -0.61
N LEU A 183 4.50 -20.39 -0.81
CA LEU A 183 4.68 -21.72 -1.34
C LEU A 183 4.28 -22.71 -0.26
N PHE A 184 3.26 -23.50 -0.57
CA PHE A 184 2.88 -24.62 0.27
C PHE A 184 3.74 -25.83 -0.12
N GLU A 185 4.20 -26.57 0.89
CA GLU A 185 4.65 -27.94 0.63
C GLU A 185 3.45 -28.71 0.07
N GLU A 186 3.59 -29.38 -1.08
CA GLU A 186 2.46 -30.03 -1.73
C GLU A 186 2.35 -31.51 -1.35
N ALA A 187 1.16 -31.95 -0.97
CA ALA A 187 0.81 -33.35 -0.86
C ALA A 187 0.08 -33.81 -2.13
N LEU A 188 0.53 -34.91 -2.73
CA LEU A 188 -0.20 -35.60 -3.78
C LEU A 188 -1.26 -36.52 -3.17
N VAL A 189 -2.53 -36.23 -3.42
CA VAL A 189 -3.65 -37.02 -2.90
C VAL A 189 -4.55 -37.44 -4.05
N THR A 190 -4.66 -38.75 -4.26
CA THR A 190 -5.63 -39.34 -5.20
C THR A 190 -6.99 -39.46 -4.54
N ILE A 191 -8.07 -39.15 -5.24
CA ILE A 191 -9.46 -39.33 -4.80
C ILE A 191 -10.14 -40.26 -5.81
N PRO A 192 -10.27 -41.57 -5.50
CA PRO A 192 -11.03 -42.51 -6.31
C PRO A 192 -12.50 -42.15 -6.46
N GLU A 193 -13.11 -42.64 -7.54
CA GLU A 193 -14.55 -42.52 -7.75
C GLU A 193 -15.34 -43.21 -6.63
N GLY A 194 -16.50 -42.62 -6.29
CA GLY A 194 -17.41 -43.18 -5.29
C GLY A 194 -17.04 -42.89 -3.83
N MET A 195 -15.93 -42.19 -3.56
CA MET A 195 -15.62 -41.72 -2.21
C MET A 195 -16.64 -40.69 -1.74
N ARG A 196 -17.10 -40.83 -0.51
CA ARG A 196 -17.92 -39.84 0.17
C ARG A 196 -17.08 -38.68 0.67
N ALA A 197 -17.70 -37.52 0.88
CA ALA A 197 -17.02 -36.33 1.39
C ALA A 197 -16.30 -36.58 2.73
N GLU A 198 -16.85 -37.43 3.61
CA GLU A 198 -16.21 -37.83 4.86
C GLU A 198 -14.92 -38.63 4.66
N GLU A 199 -14.90 -39.56 3.70
CA GLU A 199 -13.72 -40.35 3.39
C GLU A 199 -12.63 -39.50 2.74
N ILE A 200 -13.03 -38.53 1.92
CA ILE A 200 -12.13 -37.52 1.35
C ILE A 200 -11.52 -36.68 2.47
N ALA A 201 -12.32 -36.23 3.43
CA ALA A 201 -11.87 -35.44 4.56
C ALA A 201 -10.82 -36.17 5.40
N GLU A 202 -11.06 -37.45 5.72
CA GLU A 202 -10.11 -38.30 6.44
C GLU A 202 -8.80 -38.49 5.66
N ARG A 203 -8.88 -38.69 4.35
CA ARG A 203 -7.70 -38.84 3.49
C ARG A 203 -6.88 -37.56 3.41
N LEU A 204 -7.52 -36.39 3.33
CA LEU A 204 -6.85 -35.08 3.33
C LEU A 204 -6.18 -34.81 4.69
N ALA A 205 -6.84 -35.15 5.80
CA ALA A 205 -6.26 -35.04 7.13
C ALA A 205 -5.04 -35.94 7.31
N ALA A 206 -5.11 -37.20 6.84
CA ALA A 206 -3.98 -38.14 6.89
C ALA A 206 -2.77 -37.68 6.06
N ALA A 207 -3.01 -36.89 5.01
CA ALA A 207 -1.97 -36.25 4.19
C ALA A 207 -1.49 -34.90 4.76
N ASN A 208 -1.92 -34.53 5.97
CA ASN A 208 -1.66 -33.23 6.61
C ASN A 208 -2.13 -32.02 5.78
N VAL A 209 -3.12 -32.17 4.91
CA VAL A 209 -3.63 -31.06 4.08
C VAL A 209 -4.52 -30.12 4.90
N ILE A 210 -5.54 -30.66 5.54
CA ILE A 210 -6.53 -29.89 6.33
C ILE A 210 -7.22 -30.80 7.34
N GLU A 211 -7.64 -30.25 8.48
CA GLU A 211 -8.43 -30.97 9.47
C GLU A 211 -9.79 -31.42 8.90
N THR A 212 -10.20 -32.65 9.23
CA THR A 212 -11.44 -33.30 8.76
C THR A 212 -12.67 -32.41 8.92
N ASP A 213 -12.90 -31.90 10.13
CA ASP A 213 -14.11 -31.11 10.44
C ASP A 213 -14.13 -29.78 9.69
N ARG A 214 -12.96 -29.19 9.47
CA ARG A 214 -12.83 -27.91 8.79
C ARG A 214 -13.13 -28.03 7.30
N PHE A 215 -12.67 -29.11 6.67
CA PHE A 215 -13.03 -29.44 5.29
C PHE A 215 -14.52 -29.76 5.15
N LEU A 216 -15.06 -30.62 6.04
CA LEU A 216 -16.48 -30.99 5.99
C LEU A 216 -17.42 -29.79 6.21
N ALA A 217 -17.05 -28.86 7.08
CA ALA A 217 -17.80 -27.63 7.28
C ALA A 217 -17.88 -26.81 5.98
N ALA A 218 -16.77 -26.69 5.24
CA ALA A 218 -16.72 -26.00 3.96
C ALA A 218 -17.54 -26.70 2.88
N VAL A 219 -17.49 -28.04 2.82
CA VAL A 219 -18.31 -28.84 1.89
C VAL A 219 -19.81 -28.70 2.20
N ARG A 220 -20.20 -28.69 3.47
CA ARG A 220 -21.61 -28.62 3.89
C ARG A 220 -22.21 -27.21 3.76
N ASN A 221 -21.39 -26.18 3.93
CA ASN A 221 -21.82 -24.78 3.89
C ASN A 221 -21.04 -23.95 2.85
N PRO A 222 -21.12 -24.27 1.55
CA PRO A 222 -20.30 -23.60 0.53
C PRO A 222 -20.49 -22.09 0.45
N ARG A 223 -21.68 -21.59 0.77
CA ARG A 223 -21.98 -20.15 0.76
C ARG A 223 -21.23 -19.33 1.82
N SER A 224 -20.60 -19.96 2.81
CA SER A 224 -19.74 -19.26 3.75
C SER A 224 -18.32 -19.02 3.22
N LEU A 225 -17.96 -19.66 2.09
CA LEU A 225 -16.64 -19.54 1.50
C LEU A 225 -16.56 -18.25 0.68
N SER A 226 -15.46 -17.53 0.86
CA SER A 226 -15.18 -16.28 0.13
C SER A 226 -15.10 -16.46 -1.39
N ILE A 227 -14.88 -17.70 -1.86
CA ILE A 227 -14.74 -18.05 -3.27
C ILE A 227 -16.07 -18.44 -3.94
N PHE A 228 -17.17 -18.56 -3.18
CA PHE A 228 -18.44 -19.08 -3.70
C PHE A 228 -18.96 -18.26 -4.89
N ASP A 229 -18.88 -16.94 -4.79
CA ASP A 229 -19.36 -16.00 -5.80
C ASP A 229 -18.49 -15.95 -7.07
N ASN A 230 -17.35 -16.65 -7.09
CA ASN A 230 -16.47 -16.72 -8.26
C ASN A 230 -16.92 -17.76 -9.29
N TYR A 231 -17.87 -18.64 -8.96
CA TYR A 231 -18.31 -19.74 -9.82
C TYR A 231 -19.80 -19.63 -10.16
N ASP A 232 -20.10 -19.33 -11.43
CA ASP A 232 -21.48 -19.12 -11.90
C ASP A 232 -22.36 -20.37 -11.70
N PHE A 233 -21.82 -21.56 -11.91
CA PHE A 233 -22.59 -22.80 -11.78
C PHE A 233 -23.00 -23.09 -10.32
N LEU A 234 -22.22 -22.63 -9.33
CA LEU A 234 -22.58 -22.78 -7.92
C LEU A 234 -23.75 -21.86 -7.53
N GLN A 235 -23.96 -20.75 -8.25
CA GLN A 235 -25.07 -19.83 -7.98
C GLN A 235 -26.44 -20.44 -8.24
N SER A 236 -26.50 -21.44 -9.14
CA SER A 236 -27.73 -22.17 -9.46
C SER A 236 -28.16 -23.17 -8.37
N LEU A 237 -27.30 -23.41 -7.38
CA LEU A 237 -27.57 -24.39 -6.34
C LEU A 237 -28.63 -23.93 -5.33
N PRO A 238 -29.53 -24.83 -4.88
CA PRO A 238 -30.44 -24.56 -3.78
C PRO A 238 -29.73 -24.00 -2.53
N PRO A 239 -30.39 -23.18 -1.69
CA PRO A 239 -29.77 -22.60 -0.50
C PRO A 239 -29.17 -23.61 0.49
N THR A 240 -29.68 -24.84 0.49
CA THR A 240 -29.26 -25.94 1.38
C THR A 240 -28.31 -26.95 0.71
N ALA A 241 -27.84 -26.65 -0.51
CA ALA A 241 -26.96 -27.56 -1.24
C ALA A 241 -25.54 -27.56 -0.65
N SER A 242 -24.95 -28.74 -0.56
CA SER A 242 -23.53 -28.93 -0.27
C SER A 242 -22.70 -28.99 -1.56
N LEU A 243 -21.38 -29.06 -1.42
CA LEU A 243 -20.46 -29.39 -2.52
C LEU A 243 -20.33 -30.89 -2.75
N GLU A 244 -21.23 -31.70 -2.17
CA GLU A 244 -21.26 -33.13 -2.43
C GLU A 244 -21.66 -33.38 -3.88
N GLY A 245 -20.83 -34.14 -4.61
CA GLY A 245 -20.94 -34.30 -6.07
C GLY A 245 -20.11 -33.31 -6.90
N PHE A 246 -19.52 -32.28 -6.29
CA PHE A 246 -18.57 -31.36 -6.94
C PHE A 246 -17.10 -31.70 -6.66
N LEU A 247 -16.84 -32.65 -5.75
CA LEU A 247 -15.51 -33.18 -5.46
C LEU A 247 -15.13 -34.22 -6.52
N PHE A 248 -14.66 -33.75 -7.67
CA PHE A 248 -14.39 -34.62 -8.82
C PHE A 248 -13.29 -35.68 -8.48
N PRO A 249 -13.41 -36.93 -8.94
CA PRO A 249 -12.37 -37.94 -8.74
C PRO A 249 -11.12 -37.66 -9.60
N ASP A 250 -9.97 -37.40 -8.97
CA ASP A 250 -8.69 -37.19 -9.66
C ASP A 250 -7.50 -37.32 -8.67
N THR A 251 -6.28 -37.16 -9.16
CA THR A 251 -5.09 -36.94 -8.32
C THR A 251 -4.73 -35.47 -8.26
N TYR A 252 -4.77 -34.93 -7.05
CA TYR A 252 -4.62 -33.52 -6.78
C TYR A 252 -3.29 -33.22 -6.08
N ARG A 253 -2.81 -32.00 -6.27
CA ARG A 253 -1.73 -31.40 -5.50
C ARG A 253 -2.36 -30.44 -4.51
N PHE A 254 -2.25 -30.73 -3.23
CA PHE A 254 -2.82 -29.90 -2.18
C PHE A 254 -1.72 -29.23 -1.35
N PRO A 255 -1.95 -28.00 -0.88
CA PRO A 255 -1.10 -27.40 0.12
C PRO A 255 -1.17 -28.20 1.43
N VAL A 256 -0.02 -28.59 1.98
CA VAL A 256 0.13 -29.14 3.32
C VAL A 256 -0.14 -28.03 4.33
N LEU A 257 -0.92 -28.35 5.36
CA LEU A 257 -1.35 -27.47 6.44
C LEU A 257 -2.06 -26.20 5.92
N ALA A 258 -3.02 -26.39 5.02
CA ALA A 258 -3.81 -25.32 4.42
C ALA A 258 -4.44 -24.41 5.48
N THR A 259 -4.12 -23.11 5.42
CA THR A 259 -4.58 -22.09 6.37
C THR A 259 -6.07 -21.84 6.25
N THR A 260 -6.66 -21.93 5.04
CA THR A 260 -8.10 -21.73 4.80
C THR A 260 -8.73 -22.92 4.05
N PRO A 261 -10.00 -23.27 4.28
CA PRO A 261 -10.64 -24.36 3.52
C PRO A 261 -10.73 -24.04 2.04
N GLU A 262 -10.82 -22.76 1.68
CA GLU A 262 -10.85 -22.29 0.29
C GLU A 262 -9.62 -22.70 -0.52
N GLN A 263 -8.43 -22.77 0.09
CA GLN A 263 -7.22 -23.25 -0.57
C GLN A 263 -7.35 -24.70 -1.06
N VAL A 264 -8.14 -25.52 -0.36
CA VAL A 264 -8.38 -26.93 -0.71
C VAL A 264 -9.60 -27.07 -1.62
N ILE A 265 -10.71 -26.39 -1.28
CA ILE A 265 -11.97 -26.47 -2.03
C ILE A 265 -11.82 -25.94 -3.44
N ARG A 266 -11.10 -24.83 -3.64
CA ARG A 266 -10.85 -24.26 -4.97
C ARG A 266 -10.29 -25.30 -5.95
N ILE A 267 -9.33 -26.10 -5.51
CA ILE A 267 -8.69 -27.15 -6.33
C ILE A 267 -9.72 -28.18 -6.83
N PHE A 268 -10.71 -28.56 -6.00
CA PHE A 268 -11.78 -29.46 -6.42
C PHE A 268 -12.74 -28.80 -7.42
N ILE A 269 -13.19 -27.58 -7.12
CA ILE A 269 -14.20 -26.86 -7.89
C ILE A 269 -13.65 -26.44 -9.26
N ASP A 270 -12.40 -25.97 -9.32
CA ASP A 270 -11.70 -25.67 -10.57
C ASP A 270 -11.63 -26.93 -11.46
N ASN A 271 -11.21 -28.08 -10.90
CA ASN A 271 -11.17 -29.32 -11.66
C ASN A 271 -12.56 -29.78 -12.11
N PHE A 272 -13.60 -29.61 -11.28
CA PHE A 272 -14.96 -29.93 -11.70
C PHE A 272 -15.40 -29.08 -12.90
N GLU A 273 -15.15 -27.77 -12.85
CA GLU A 273 -15.45 -26.86 -13.95
C GLU A 273 -14.67 -27.23 -15.23
N ASP A 274 -13.39 -27.57 -15.11
CA ASP A 274 -12.58 -28.01 -16.26
C ASP A 274 -13.12 -29.31 -16.89
N ARG A 275 -13.54 -30.27 -16.07
CA ARG A 275 -14.00 -31.59 -16.53
C ARG A 275 -15.45 -31.56 -17.05
N VAL A 276 -16.31 -30.73 -16.48
CA VAL A 276 -17.76 -30.71 -16.74
C VAL A 276 -18.18 -29.48 -17.55
N GLY A 277 -17.56 -28.32 -17.32
CA GLY A 277 -17.96 -27.00 -17.81
C GLY A 277 -17.80 -26.79 -19.32
N ASN A 278 -16.91 -27.50 -20.01
CA ASN A 278 -16.68 -27.27 -21.45
C ASN A 278 -17.66 -28.01 -22.39
N LYS A 279 -18.52 -28.90 -21.87
CA LYS A 279 -19.55 -29.62 -22.67
C LYS A 279 -20.88 -29.90 -21.95
N GLY A 280 -20.95 -29.79 -20.62
CA GLY A 280 -22.08 -30.30 -19.84
C GLY A 280 -23.06 -29.27 -19.29
N LEU A 281 -22.69 -27.99 -19.20
CA LEU A 281 -23.47 -26.99 -18.47
C LEU A 281 -24.22 -25.98 -19.35
N VAL A 282 -24.04 -26.03 -20.67
CA VAL A 282 -24.84 -25.28 -21.66
C VAL A 282 -25.62 -26.27 -22.53
N GLY A 283 -26.68 -26.87 -21.98
CA GLY A 283 -27.62 -27.67 -22.76
C GLY A 283 -28.23 -28.81 -21.97
N GLY A 284 -29.36 -28.55 -21.30
CA GLY A 284 -29.98 -29.58 -20.47
C GLY A 284 -31.42 -29.37 -20.04
N SER A 285 -32.24 -28.59 -20.76
CA SER A 285 -33.70 -28.70 -20.63
C SER A 285 -34.21 -29.96 -21.35
N SER A 286 -33.79 -31.14 -20.90
CA SER A 286 -34.39 -32.41 -21.32
C SER A 286 -33.86 -33.58 -20.48
N GLY A 287 -34.75 -34.11 -19.64
CA GLY A 287 -34.82 -35.53 -19.30
C GLY A 287 -33.76 -36.09 -18.34
N LEU A 288 -34.04 -36.01 -17.04
CA LEU A 288 -33.67 -37.09 -16.11
C LEU A 288 -34.95 -37.80 -15.67
N SER A 289 -35.20 -38.91 -16.33
CA SER A 289 -36.15 -39.96 -15.94
C SER A 289 -35.39 -41.28 -16.06
N GLY A 290 -35.27 -42.00 -14.95
CA GLY A 290 -34.59 -43.30 -14.86
C GLY A 290 -34.08 -43.56 -13.47
#